data_AF-A0A1H9QYP9-F1
#
_entry.id   AF-A0A1H9QYP9-F1
#
_cell.length_a   1.000
_cell.length_b   1.000
_cell.length_c   1.000
_cell.angle_alpha   90.00
_cell.angle_beta   90.00
_cell.angle_gamma   90.00
#
_symmetry.space_group_name_H-M   'P 1'
#
loop_
_entity.id
_entity.type
_entity.pdbx_description
1 polymer ?
#
loop_
_entity_poly.entity_id
_entity_poly.type
_entity_poly.pdbx_seq_one_letter_code
_entity_poly.pdbx_strand_id
1 'polypeptide(L)'
;MTKNQTLFFSLPLKFFLFLFCLFSAAQAQIYPVQVTPVLVPPYPLHINEYYGGATERLAVILTNTDLQKPVLNVRLRMYIEGQSLKLKSREGGYYPSISLDAGIAQRISLADLSPYFQAGNLDFSGLSRTAYEREGRLPEGMYTFCFEVVEANTGQLLSRKSCAMAYLALNDPPLLNLPAKGERIAAREVQNVVFQWTPRNMGSPAAAFHTRYEFTLKELWDRGMAP
;
A
#
# COMPACT_ATOMS: atom_id res chain seq x y z
N MET A 1 -60.90 50.42 24.19
CA MET A 1 -60.87 49.05 23.63
C MET A 1 -59.49 48.86 23.00
N THR A 2 -58.49 48.42 23.77
CA THR A 2 -57.15 48.08 23.25
C THR A 2 -56.48 47.16 24.26
N LYS A 3 -56.32 45.89 23.88
CA LYS A 3 -55.78 44.81 24.70
C LYS A 3 -54.32 44.63 24.28
N ASN A 4 -53.37 45.07 25.11
CA ASN A 4 -51.95 44.81 24.88
C ASN A 4 -51.66 43.33 25.14
N GLN A 5 -51.44 42.57 24.08
CA GLN A 5 -50.95 41.21 24.13
C GLN A 5 -49.44 41.23 24.38
N THR A 6 -49.03 40.79 25.56
CA THR A 6 -47.65 40.43 25.88
C THR A 6 -47.30 39.12 25.17
N LEU A 7 -46.61 39.22 24.03
CA LEU A 7 -45.97 38.09 23.37
C LEU A 7 -44.81 37.59 24.24
N PHE A 8 -45.08 36.58 25.07
CA PHE A 8 -44.04 35.83 25.78
C PHE A 8 -43.13 35.13 24.76
N PHE A 9 -41.93 35.68 24.58
CA PHE A 9 -40.80 35.11 23.84
C PHE A 9 -40.32 33.82 24.53
N SER A 10 -40.99 32.68 24.29
CA SER A 10 -40.62 31.36 24.83
C SER A 10 -39.57 30.61 24.00
N LEU A 11 -38.81 31.33 23.16
CA LEU A 11 -37.86 30.78 22.19
C LEU A 11 -36.34 30.82 22.55
N PRO A 12 -35.83 31.17 23.74
CA PRO A 12 -34.37 31.22 23.95
C PRO A 12 -33.76 29.88 24.40
N LEU A 13 -34.48 29.04 25.16
CA LEU A 13 -33.87 27.87 25.83
C LEU A 13 -33.64 26.69 24.89
N LYS A 14 -34.61 26.36 24.01
CA LYS A 14 -34.49 25.24 23.05
C LYS A 14 -33.43 25.51 21.99
N PHE A 15 -33.30 26.76 21.55
CA PHE A 15 -32.25 27.18 20.62
C PHE A 15 -30.86 27.10 21.28
N PHE A 16 -30.74 27.53 22.54
CA PHE A 16 -29.48 27.42 23.30
C PHE A 16 -29.10 25.96 23.57
N LEU A 17 -30.06 25.09 23.90
CA LEU A 17 -29.83 23.64 24.07
C LEU A 17 -29.42 22.96 22.76
N PHE A 18 -30.02 23.36 21.63
CA PHE A 18 -29.62 22.88 20.31
C PHE A 18 -28.21 23.33 19.94
N LEU A 19 -27.86 24.60 20.21
CA LEU A 19 -26.50 25.12 20.02
C LEU A 19 -25.47 24.40 20.92
N PHE A 20 -25.83 24.11 22.17
CA PHE A 20 -24.98 23.39 23.12
C PHE A 20 -24.76 21.91 22.71
N CYS A 21 -25.79 21.23 22.19
CA CYS A 21 -25.66 19.89 21.61
C CYS A 21 -24.79 19.89 20.33
N LEU A 22 -24.90 20.92 19.48
CA LEU A 22 -24.03 21.06 18.30
C LEU A 22 -22.56 21.28 18.70
N PHE A 23 -22.29 22.02 19.78
CA PHE A 23 -20.93 22.25 20.27
C PHE A 23 -20.30 21.02 20.94
N SER A 24 -21.09 20.20 21.64
CA SER A 24 -20.57 19.00 22.31
C SER A 24 -20.33 17.82 21.35
N ALA A 25 -20.94 17.83 20.16
CA ALA A 25 -20.68 16.84 19.10
C ALA A 25 -19.32 17.02 18.39
N ALA A 26 -18.60 18.12 18.62
CA ALA A 26 -17.36 18.47 17.93
C ALA A 26 -16.07 18.17 18.72
N GLN A 27 -16.06 17.11 19.55
CA GLN A 27 -14.82 16.59 20.14
C GLN A 27 -14.05 15.82 19.05
N ALA A 28 -13.08 16.48 18.40
CA ALA A 28 -12.15 15.78 17.52
C ALA A 28 -11.28 14.85 18.36
N GLN A 29 -11.40 13.53 18.16
CA GLN A 29 -10.54 12.56 18.82
C GLN A 29 -9.09 12.77 18.39
N ILE A 30 -8.25 13.17 19.34
CA ILE A 30 -6.80 13.34 19.17
C ILE A 30 -6.18 11.98 19.43
N TYR A 31 -5.45 11.48 18.43
CA TYR A 31 -4.77 10.20 18.50
C TYR A 31 -3.27 10.45 18.75
N PRO A 32 -2.66 9.80 19.76
CA PRO A 32 -1.27 10.07 20.14
C PRO A 32 -0.22 9.46 19.21
N VAL A 33 -0.61 8.63 18.23
CA VAL A 33 0.32 8.04 17.27
C VAL A 33 0.00 8.48 15.84
N GLN A 34 1.00 9.02 15.16
CA GLN A 34 0.96 9.31 13.73
C GLN A 34 1.52 8.12 12.93
N VAL A 35 0.86 7.80 11.83
CA VAL A 35 1.20 6.67 10.95
C VAL A 35 1.44 7.19 9.53
N THR A 36 2.58 6.85 8.96
CA THR A 36 2.97 7.25 7.61
C THR A 36 3.42 6.02 6.82
N PRO A 37 2.52 5.36 6.08
CA PRO A 37 2.90 4.31 5.14
C PRO A 37 3.45 4.92 3.84
N VAL A 38 4.43 4.26 3.26
CA VAL A 38 5.05 4.64 1.98
C VAL A 38 5.24 3.39 1.14
N LEU A 39 4.75 3.42 -0.10
CA LEU A 39 5.03 2.40 -1.11
C LEU A 39 6.14 2.88 -2.02
N VAL A 40 7.09 2.00 -2.33
CA VAL A 40 8.27 2.32 -3.15
C VAL A 40 8.22 1.52 -4.45
N PRO A 41 8.24 2.17 -5.63
CA PRO A 41 8.15 1.47 -6.91
C PRO A 41 9.43 0.67 -7.24
N PRO A 42 9.37 -0.33 -8.13
CA PRO A 42 8.15 -0.93 -8.71
C PRO A 42 7.22 -1.55 -7.66
N TYR A 43 5.92 -1.58 -7.95
CA TYR A 43 4.89 -2.17 -7.09
C TYR A 43 4.58 -3.60 -7.55
N PRO A 44 5.20 -4.62 -6.93
CA PRO A 44 5.05 -5.99 -7.38
C PRO A 44 3.67 -6.53 -7.06
N LEU A 45 3.23 -7.52 -7.83
CA LEU A 45 2.00 -8.25 -7.51
C LEU A 45 2.21 -9.27 -6.39
N HIS A 46 3.45 -9.74 -6.19
CA HIS A 46 3.76 -10.71 -5.15
C HIS A 46 3.82 -10.08 -3.77
N ILE A 47 3.09 -10.68 -2.84
CA ILE A 47 2.82 -10.08 -1.53
C ILE A 47 4.04 -10.16 -0.60
N ASN A 48 4.86 -11.20 -0.77
CA ASN A 48 6.10 -11.38 -0.01
C ASN A 48 7.14 -10.28 -0.28
N GLU A 49 7.10 -9.61 -1.42
CA GLU A 49 8.00 -8.50 -1.73
C GLU A 49 7.71 -7.23 -0.91
N TYR A 50 6.55 -7.13 -0.25
CA TYR A 50 6.21 -5.99 0.62
C TYR A 50 6.70 -6.15 2.06
N TYR A 51 7.05 -7.36 2.49
CA TYR A 51 7.53 -7.62 3.85
C TYR A 51 8.83 -8.43 3.90
N GLY A 52 9.40 -8.79 2.76
CA GLY A 52 10.59 -9.61 2.64
C GLY A 52 11.48 -9.19 1.48
N GLY A 53 12.68 -9.76 1.44
CA GLY A 53 13.70 -9.46 0.43
C GLY A 53 14.68 -8.35 0.82
N ALA A 54 15.61 -8.03 -0.08
CA ALA A 54 16.67 -7.04 0.14
C ALA A 54 16.26 -5.60 -0.21
N THR A 55 15.17 -5.43 -0.97
CA THR A 55 14.67 -4.12 -1.39
C THR A 55 13.32 -3.85 -0.74
N GLU A 56 13.25 -2.77 0.03
CA GLU A 56 12.02 -2.38 0.74
C GLU A 56 11.01 -1.77 -0.24
N ARG A 57 9.83 -2.42 -0.38
CA ARG A 57 8.72 -1.96 -1.22
C ARG A 57 7.60 -1.27 -0.43
N LEU A 58 7.58 -1.49 0.86
CA LEU A 58 6.64 -0.88 1.80
C LEU A 58 7.43 -0.47 3.05
N ALA A 59 7.20 0.75 3.47
CA ALA A 59 7.69 1.26 4.74
C ALA A 59 6.54 1.80 5.56
N VAL A 60 6.57 1.56 6.86
CA VAL A 60 5.62 2.15 7.81
C VAL A 60 6.43 2.92 8.84
N ILE A 61 6.16 4.21 8.96
CA ILE A 61 6.81 5.08 9.95
C ILE A 61 5.76 5.46 10.98
N LEU A 62 6.09 5.23 12.26
CA LEU A 62 5.25 5.54 13.40
C LEU A 62 5.92 6.62 14.25
N THR A 63 5.15 7.57 14.76
CA THR A 63 5.65 8.57 15.70
C THR A 63 4.67 8.70 16.86
N ASN A 64 5.13 8.49 18.10
CA ASN A 64 4.37 8.85 19.29
C ASN A 64 4.48 10.37 19.50
N THR A 65 3.37 11.09 19.40
CA THR A 65 3.29 12.54 19.59
C THR A 65 2.91 12.93 21.02
N ASP A 66 2.60 11.98 21.89
CA ASP A 66 2.28 12.23 23.31
C ASP A 66 3.55 12.25 24.16
N LEU A 67 4.01 13.46 24.49
CA LEU A 67 5.20 13.68 25.32
C LEU A 67 4.98 13.37 26.81
N GLN A 68 3.73 13.18 27.25
CA GLN A 68 3.41 12.81 28.63
C GLN A 68 3.56 11.31 28.87
N LYS A 69 3.47 10.49 27.81
CA LYS A 69 3.69 9.05 27.84
C LYS A 69 5.01 8.73 27.14
N PRO A 70 6.12 8.57 27.88
CA PRO A 70 7.45 8.49 27.27
C PRO A 70 7.61 7.27 26.36
N VAL A 71 6.94 6.16 26.67
CA VAL A 71 6.99 4.93 25.86
C VAL A 71 5.58 4.37 25.68
N LEU A 72 5.23 4.03 24.43
CA LEU A 72 4.02 3.30 24.08
C LEU A 72 4.37 1.94 23.48
N ASN A 73 3.77 0.86 24.00
CA ASN A 73 3.87 -0.47 23.40
C ASN A 73 2.66 -0.73 22.52
N VAL A 74 2.89 -0.91 21.23
CA VAL A 74 1.83 -0.90 20.21
C VAL A 74 1.89 -2.11 19.27
N ARG A 75 0.79 -2.34 18.58
CA ARG A 75 0.67 -3.25 17.43
C ARG A 75 -0.03 -2.54 16.29
N LEU A 76 0.13 -3.06 15.08
CA LEU A 76 -0.53 -2.54 13.89
C LEU A 76 -1.87 -3.23 13.65
N ARG A 77 -2.78 -2.55 12.95
CA ARG A 77 -3.84 -3.18 12.18
C ARG A 77 -3.59 -2.85 10.72
N MET A 78 -3.37 -3.86 9.91
CA MET A 78 -3.09 -3.73 8.48
C MET A 78 -4.35 -3.97 7.66
N TYR A 79 -4.49 -3.21 6.59
CA TYR A 79 -5.52 -3.37 5.57
C TYR A 79 -4.88 -3.28 4.19
N ILE A 80 -5.17 -4.24 3.32
CA ILE A 80 -4.85 -4.17 1.88
C ILE A 80 -6.17 -4.24 1.14
N GLU A 81 -6.56 -3.15 0.48
CA GLU A 81 -7.88 -2.99 -0.14
C GLU A 81 -7.72 -2.70 -1.63
N GLY A 82 -8.32 -3.55 -2.47
CA GLY A 82 -8.46 -3.35 -3.91
C GLY A 82 -9.93 -3.26 -4.31
N GLN A 83 -10.23 -3.27 -5.61
CA GLN A 83 -11.61 -3.10 -6.10
C GLN A 83 -12.58 -4.19 -5.61
N SER A 84 -12.13 -5.45 -5.60
CA SER A 84 -12.96 -6.61 -5.27
C SER A 84 -12.41 -7.46 -4.14
N LEU A 85 -11.31 -7.04 -3.50
CA LEU A 85 -10.68 -7.80 -2.43
C LEU A 85 -10.26 -6.91 -1.26
N LYS A 86 -10.27 -7.51 -0.08
CA LYS A 86 -9.80 -6.91 1.17
C LYS A 86 -9.10 -7.96 2.02
N LEU A 87 -7.89 -7.63 2.43
CA LEU A 87 -7.13 -8.35 3.44
C LEU A 87 -7.05 -7.48 4.69
N LYS A 88 -7.38 -8.04 5.84
CA LYS A 88 -7.27 -7.35 7.14
C LYS A 88 -6.49 -8.22 8.11
N SER A 89 -5.56 -7.65 8.85
CA SER A 89 -4.93 -8.36 9.98
C SER A 89 -5.97 -8.68 11.06
N ARG A 90 -6.05 -9.94 11.47
CA ARG A 90 -6.98 -10.43 12.50
C ARG A 90 -6.60 -9.90 13.87
N GLU A 91 -7.58 -9.54 14.69
CA GLU A 91 -7.33 -9.03 16.04
C GLU A 91 -6.69 -10.06 16.99
N GLY A 92 -7.06 -11.34 16.87
CA GLY A 92 -6.50 -12.45 17.65
C GLY A 92 -5.21 -13.06 17.07
N GLY A 93 -4.58 -12.41 16.09
CA GLY A 93 -3.29 -12.86 15.55
C GLY A 93 -2.13 -12.59 16.51
N TYR A 94 -1.03 -13.33 16.36
CA TYR A 94 0.19 -13.09 17.13
C TYR A 94 1.10 -12.12 16.37
N TYR A 95 1.39 -10.98 16.98
CA TYR A 95 2.22 -9.92 16.40
C TYR A 95 3.26 -9.41 17.41
N PRO A 96 4.46 -9.03 16.94
CA PRO A 96 5.48 -8.42 17.80
C PRO A 96 4.98 -7.10 18.39
N SER A 97 5.32 -6.85 19.65
CA SER A 97 5.09 -5.55 20.28
C SER A 97 6.16 -4.57 19.81
N ILE A 98 5.73 -3.38 19.38
CA ILE A 98 6.62 -2.30 18.95
C ILE A 98 6.64 -1.25 20.05
N SER A 99 7.81 -0.94 20.60
CA SER A 99 7.97 0.15 21.57
C SER A 99 8.26 1.46 20.85
N LEU A 100 7.42 2.48 21.05
CA LEU A 100 7.55 3.82 20.48
C LEU A 100 7.93 4.82 21.56
N ASP A 101 9.11 5.43 21.42
CA ASP A 101 9.53 6.56 22.23
C ASP A 101 8.84 7.85 21.79
N ALA A 102 8.49 8.70 22.75
CA ALA A 102 7.84 9.98 22.49
C ALA A 102 8.72 10.91 21.64
N GLY A 103 8.13 11.51 20.60
CA GLY A 103 8.78 12.46 19.70
C GLY A 103 9.72 11.84 18.65
N ILE A 104 9.94 10.53 18.67
CA ILE A 104 10.87 9.85 17.75
C ILE A 104 10.07 9.13 16.66
N ALA A 105 10.42 9.43 15.40
CA ALA A 105 9.89 8.72 14.25
C ALA A 105 10.62 7.38 14.08
N GLN A 106 9.89 6.29 14.21
CA GLN A 106 10.40 4.94 14.09
C GLN A 106 9.91 4.29 12.81
N ARG A 107 10.86 3.88 11.96
CA ARG A 107 10.58 3.03 10.80
C ARG A 107 10.46 1.58 11.27
N ILE A 108 9.35 0.93 10.93
CA ILE A 108 9.10 -0.46 11.29
C ILE A 108 9.91 -1.37 10.37
N SER A 109 10.56 -2.38 10.94
CA SER A 109 11.36 -3.33 10.18
C SER A 109 10.48 -4.26 9.35
N LEU A 110 11.01 -4.79 8.25
CA LEU A 110 10.33 -5.80 7.44
C LEU A 110 10.02 -7.07 8.24
N ALA A 111 10.90 -7.45 9.16
CA ALA A 111 10.69 -8.58 10.07
C ALA A 111 9.48 -8.35 10.99
N ASP A 112 9.31 -7.13 11.52
CA ASP A 112 8.17 -6.78 12.38
C ASP A 112 6.86 -6.66 11.57
N LEU A 113 6.95 -6.28 10.29
CA LEU A 113 5.80 -6.26 9.38
C LEU A 113 5.37 -7.66 8.93
N SER A 114 6.31 -8.59 8.75
CA SER A 114 6.04 -9.92 8.17
C SER A 114 4.86 -10.69 8.80
N PRO A 115 4.69 -10.75 10.14
CA PRO A 115 3.56 -11.43 10.77
C PRO A 115 2.18 -10.92 10.31
N TYR A 116 2.06 -9.64 9.93
CA TYR A 116 0.80 -9.07 9.46
C TYR A 116 0.38 -9.57 8.08
N PHE A 117 1.33 -10.10 7.29
CA PHE A 117 1.07 -10.67 5.97
C PHE A 117 0.91 -12.20 5.98
N GLN A 118 1.06 -12.85 7.14
CA GLN A 118 0.88 -14.29 7.21
C GLN A 118 -0.58 -14.67 7.02
N ALA A 119 -0.87 -15.64 6.16
CA ALA A 119 -2.24 -16.07 5.86
C ALA A 119 -3.03 -16.56 7.08
N GLY A 120 -2.36 -16.99 8.15
CA GLY A 120 -3.00 -17.34 9.43
C GLY A 120 -3.48 -16.13 10.23
N ASN A 121 -2.86 -14.97 10.02
CA ASN A 121 -3.15 -13.70 10.68
C ASN A 121 -4.05 -12.78 9.84
N LEU A 122 -4.58 -13.26 8.71
CA LEU A 122 -5.40 -12.47 7.80
C LEU A 122 -6.85 -12.95 7.78
N ASP A 123 -7.75 -11.98 7.79
CA ASP A 123 -9.15 -12.15 7.43
C ASP A 123 -9.31 -11.74 5.96
N PHE A 124 -9.96 -12.61 5.19
CA PHE A 124 -10.02 -12.52 3.72
C PHE A 124 -11.43 -12.19 3.24
N SER A 125 -11.52 -11.27 2.29
CA SER A 125 -12.73 -11.00 1.51
C SER A 125 -12.36 -10.85 0.04
N GLY A 126 -13.08 -11.53 -0.85
CA GLY A 126 -12.84 -11.46 -2.31
C GLY A 126 -11.66 -12.27 -2.86
N LEU A 127 -10.77 -12.75 -1.99
CA LEU A 127 -9.68 -13.69 -2.31
C LEU A 127 -9.72 -14.86 -1.33
N SER A 128 -9.57 -16.10 -1.79
CA SER A 128 -9.53 -17.24 -0.87
C SER A 128 -8.15 -17.37 -0.19
N ARG A 129 -8.13 -17.86 1.04
CA ARG A 129 -6.89 -18.15 1.77
C ARG A 129 -5.98 -19.11 0.99
N THR A 130 -6.56 -20.14 0.38
CA THR A 130 -5.82 -21.12 -0.43
C THR A 130 -5.19 -20.49 -1.67
N ALA A 131 -5.90 -19.59 -2.36
CA ALA A 131 -5.33 -18.85 -3.49
C ALA A 131 -4.18 -17.94 -3.04
N TYR A 132 -4.35 -17.24 -1.91
CA TYR A 132 -3.30 -16.42 -1.32
C TYR A 132 -2.04 -17.22 -1.00
N GLU A 133 -2.17 -18.40 -0.37
CA GLU A 133 -1.02 -19.24 0.00
C GLU A 133 -0.35 -19.91 -1.22
N ARG A 134 -1.14 -20.31 -2.23
CA ARG A 134 -0.62 -20.99 -3.42
C ARG A 134 0.01 -20.04 -4.43
N GLU A 135 -0.62 -18.91 -4.69
CA GLU A 135 -0.21 -17.98 -5.74
C GLU A 135 0.61 -16.82 -5.17
N GLY A 136 0.39 -16.43 -3.92
CA GLY A 136 1.12 -15.34 -3.25
C GLY A 136 1.01 -13.99 -3.97
N ARG A 137 0.00 -13.82 -4.83
CA ARG A 137 -0.11 -12.72 -5.80
C ARG A 137 -1.44 -12.00 -5.68
N LEU A 138 -1.40 -10.66 -5.66
CA LEU A 138 -2.58 -9.82 -5.81
C LEU A 138 -2.96 -9.71 -7.30
N PRO A 139 -4.25 -9.71 -7.65
CA PRO A 139 -4.71 -9.28 -8.97
C PRO A 139 -4.21 -7.87 -9.32
N GLU A 140 -4.04 -7.58 -10.60
CA GLU A 140 -3.68 -6.23 -11.05
C GLU A 140 -4.78 -5.22 -10.74
N GLY A 141 -4.39 -3.99 -10.43
CA GLY A 141 -5.33 -2.90 -10.17
C GLY A 141 -4.83 -1.86 -9.18
N MET A 142 -5.72 -0.94 -8.81
CA MET A 142 -5.47 0.05 -7.76
C MET A 142 -5.64 -0.59 -6.38
N TYR A 143 -4.66 -0.39 -5.50
CA TYR A 143 -4.69 -0.83 -4.11
C TYR A 143 -4.34 0.28 -3.15
N THR A 144 -4.89 0.19 -1.93
CA THR A 144 -4.44 0.93 -0.76
C THR A 144 -3.88 -0.01 0.29
N PHE A 145 -2.71 0.36 0.83
CA PHE A 145 -2.06 -0.28 1.97
C PHE A 145 -2.21 0.65 3.15
N CYS A 146 -3.06 0.27 4.10
CA CYS A 146 -3.41 1.12 5.23
C CYS A 146 -3.03 0.49 6.56
N PHE A 147 -2.75 1.37 7.51
CA PHE A 147 -2.32 1.00 8.86
C PHE A 147 -3.04 1.84 9.90
N GLU A 148 -3.42 1.18 10.99
CA GLU A 148 -3.78 1.80 12.27
C GLU A 148 -2.84 1.26 13.35
N VAL A 149 -2.74 1.98 14.46
CA VAL A 149 -1.96 1.58 15.62
C VAL A 149 -2.90 1.38 16.79
N VAL A 150 -2.73 0.26 17.48
CA VAL A 150 -3.45 -0.06 18.72
C VAL A 150 -2.48 -0.32 19.85
N GLU A 151 -2.88 -0.04 21.08
CA GLU A 151 -2.09 -0.40 22.25
C GLU A 151 -2.00 -1.93 22.38
N ALA A 152 -0.80 -2.46 22.64
CA ALA A 152 -0.55 -3.90 22.64
C ALA A 152 -1.32 -4.66 23.73
N ASN A 153 -1.61 -4.04 24.88
CA ASN A 153 -2.26 -4.75 25.98
C ASN A 153 -3.78 -4.62 25.96
N THR A 154 -4.30 -3.43 25.68
CA THR A 154 -5.74 -3.14 25.76
C THR A 154 -6.46 -3.21 24.41
N GLY A 155 -5.73 -3.15 23.29
CA GLY A 155 -6.32 -3.02 21.96
C GLY A 155 -6.93 -1.63 21.68
N GLN A 156 -6.71 -0.64 22.56
CA GLN A 156 -7.18 0.72 22.36
C GLN A 156 -6.60 1.31 21.07
N LEU A 157 -7.44 1.95 20.26
CA LEU A 157 -7.01 2.63 19.04
C LEU A 157 -6.22 3.91 19.38
N LEU A 158 -4.99 4.00 18.88
CA LEU A 158 -4.04 5.07 19.15
C LEU A 158 -3.69 5.93 17.92
N SER A 159 -4.19 5.56 16.73
CA SER A 159 -4.00 6.34 15.50
C SER A 159 -5.28 6.44 14.67
N ARG A 160 -5.28 7.40 13.75
CA ARG A 160 -6.18 7.36 12.58
C ARG A 160 -5.68 6.30 11.59
N LYS A 161 -6.57 5.81 10.72
CA LYS A 161 -6.18 4.98 9.57
C LYS A 161 -5.44 5.86 8.56
N SER A 162 -4.22 5.45 8.21
CA SER A 162 -3.38 6.12 7.21
C SER A 162 -3.04 5.16 6.08
N CYS A 163 -2.99 5.63 4.84
CA CYS A 163 -2.92 4.78 3.64
C CYS A 163 -1.88 5.27 2.63
N ALA A 164 -1.18 4.32 2.00
CA ALA A 164 -0.42 4.52 0.77
C ALA A 164 -1.15 3.85 -0.39
N MET A 165 -1.15 4.46 -1.57
CA MET A 165 -1.87 3.97 -2.74
C MET A 165 -0.91 3.64 -3.89
N ALA A 166 -1.16 2.55 -4.60
CA ALA A 166 -0.38 2.14 -5.75
C ALA A 166 -1.24 1.41 -6.80
N TYR A 167 -0.86 1.52 -8.06
CA TYR A 167 -1.35 0.64 -9.12
C TYR A 167 -0.38 -0.53 -9.26
N LEU A 168 -0.85 -1.74 -8.97
CA LEU A 168 -0.06 -2.96 -9.05
C LEU A 168 -0.30 -3.59 -10.43
N ALA A 169 0.77 -3.82 -11.18
CA ALA A 169 0.71 -4.39 -12.52
C ALA A 169 1.98 -5.17 -12.86
N LEU A 170 1.85 -6.20 -13.69
CA LEU A 170 2.99 -6.86 -14.29
C LEU A 170 3.39 -6.09 -15.56
N ASN A 171 4.66 -5.72 -15.67
CA ASN A 171 5.17 -5.18 -16.92
C ASN A 171 5.35 -6.33 -17.92
N ASP A 172 4.66 -6.24 -19.04
CA ASP A 172 4.88 -7.12 -20.17
C ASP A 172 6.26 -6.89 -20.82
N PRO A 173 6.94 -7.95 -21.30
CA PRO A 173 8.15 -7.79 -22.08
C PRO A 173 7.88 -7.00 -23.37
N PRO A 174 8.86 -6.23 -23.87
CA PRO A 174 8.69 -5.47 -25.10
C PRO A 174 8.52 -6.41 -26.29
N LEU A 175 7.77 -5.97 -27.30
CA LEU A 175 7.62 -6.72 -28.56
C LEU A 175 8.73 -6.34 -29.53
N LEU A 176 9.56 -7.29 -29.96
CA LEU A 176 10.57 -7.05 -31.01
C LEU A 176 9.85 -6.76 -32.34
N ASN A 177 10.09 -5.57 -32.90
CA ASN A 177 9.59 -5.17 -34.21
C ASN A 177 10.63 -5.50 -35.30
N LEU A 178 11.90 -5.17 -35.03
CA LEU A 178 13.02 -5.41 -35.94
C LEU A 178 14.25 -5.89 -35.17
N PRO A 179 15.07 -6.77 -35.76
CA PRO A 179 14.74 -7.57 -36.94
C PRO A 179 13.57 -8.53 -36.66
N ALA A 180 12.79 -8.84 -37.69
CA ALA A 180 11.66 -9.75 -37.53
C ALA A 180 12.15 -11.15 -37.12
N LYS A 181 11.33 -11.88 -36.36
CA LYS A 181 11.68 -13.23 -35.91
C LYS A 181 11.94 -14.14 -37.13
N GLY A 182 13.17 -14.63 -37.24
CA GLY A 182 13.61 -15.49 -38.34
C GLY A 182 14.02 -14.74 -39.61
N GLU A 183 14.11 -13.41 -39.56
CA GLU A 183 14.63 -12.60 -40.66
C GLU A 183 16.08 -12.96 -40.96
N ARG A 184 16.39 -13.15 -42.25
CA ARG A 184 17.75 -13.41 -42.73
C ARG A 184 18.34 -12.09 -43.21
N ILE A 185 19.28 -11.56 -42.44
CA ILE A 185 20.00 -10.34 -42.80
C ILE A 185 21.22 -10.74 -43.61
N ALA A 186 21.27 -10.30 -44.87
CA ALA A 186 22.44 -10.54 -45.72
C ALA A 186 23.65 -9.78 -45.18
N ALA A 187 24.77 -10.49 -45.02
CA ALA A 187 26.03 -9.90 -44.58
C ALA A 187 26.55 -8.90 -45.62
N ARG A 188 27.04 -7.76 -45.14
CA ARG A 188 27.69 -6.72 -45.94
C ARG A 188 29.02 -6.33 -45.32
N GLU A 189 29.93 -5.77 -46.11
CA GLU A 189 31.24 -5.28 -45.61
C GLU A 189 31.07 -4.25 -44.48
N VAL A 190 30.07 -3.38 -44.57
CA VAL A 190 29.63 -2.50 -43.49
C VAL A 190 28.22 -2.90 -43.07
N GLN A 191 28.09 -3.44 -41.86
CA GLN A 191 26.83 -3.96 -41.34
C GLN A 191 26.22 -3.01 -40.30
N ASN A 192 25.00 -2.54 -40.57
CA ASN A 192 24.15 -1.88 -39.58
C ASN A 192 22.87 -2.71 -39.42
N VAL A 193 22.62 -3.24 -38.22
CA VAL A 193 21.40 -3.96 -37.88
C VAL A 193 20.61 -3.12 -36.90
N VAL A 194 19.44 -2.65 -37.34
CA VAL A 194 18.54 -1.86 -36.50
C VAL A 194 17.71 -2.80 -35.64
N PHE A 195 17.79 -2.62 -34.32
CA PHE A 195 16.90 -3.27 -33.37
C PHE A 195 15.85 -2.27 -32.91
N GLN A 196 14.58 -2.65 -33.05
CA GLN A 196 13.44 -1.84 -32.64
C GLN A 196 12.45 -2.71 -31.90
N TRP A 197 11.86 -2.18 -30.83
CA TRP A 197 10.82 -2.85 -30.06
C TRP A 197 9.72 -1.89 -29.63
N THR A 198 8.53 -2.44 -29.38
CA THR A 198 7.36 -1.72 -28.88
C THR A 198 7.18 -1.99 -27.38
N PRO A 199 7.21 -0.98 -26.50
CA PRO A 199 6.84 -1.12 -25.10
C PRO A 199 5.38 -1.57 -24.97
N ARG A 200 5.10 -2.57 -24.12
CA ARG A 200 3.73 -3.10 -23.93
C ARG A 200 3.03 -2.59 -22.68
N ASN A 201 3.71 -1.84 -21.83
CA ASN A 201 3.18 -1.30 -20.57
C ASN A 201 2.56 0.10 -20.69
N MET A 202 2.48 0.70 -21.89
CA MET A 202 2.05 2.11 -22.08
C MET A 202 0.60 2.41 -21.67
N GLY A 203 -0.25 1.40 -21.52
CA GLY A 203 -1.68 1.58 -21.21
C GLY A 203 -2.03 1.64 -19.72
N SER A 204 -1.07 1.45 -18.82
CA SER A 204 -1.33 1.43 -17.37
C SER A 204 -0.61 2.58 -16.65
N PRO A 205 -1.06 2.99 -15.44
CA PRO A 205 -0.29 3.92 -14.60
C PRO A 205 1.16 3.48 -14.35
N ALA A 206 1.47 2.19 -14.49
CA ALA A 206 2.84 1.70 -14.40
C ALA A 206 3.75 2.16 -15.56
N ALA A 207 3.18 2.64 -16.68
CA ALA A 207 3.90 3.29 -17.78
C ALA A 207 4.67 4.54 -17.34
N ALA A 208 4.21 5.21 -16.28
CA ALA A 208 4.86 6.42 -15.76
C ALA A 208 6.22 6.12 -15.10
N PHE A 209 6.55 4.85 -14.83
CA PHE A 209 7.86 4.46 -14.32
C PHE A 209 8.84 4.26 -15.47
N HIS A 210 10.06 4.80 -15.33
CA HIS A 210 11.12 4.68 -16.33
C HIS A 210 11.49 3.20 -16.56
N THR A 211 11.02 2.63 -17.67
CA THR A 211 11.35 1.25 -18.05
C THR A 211 12.76 1.23 -18.67
N ARG A 212 13.65 0.41 -18.11
CA ARG A 212 14.99 0.17 -18.67
C ARG A 212 14.98 -1.18 -19.38
N TYR A 213 15.53 -1.22 -20.59
CA TYR A 213 15.71 -2.44 -21.36
C TYR A 213 17.19 -2.85 -21.34
N GLU A 214 17.44 -4.13 -21.14
CA GLU A 214 18.75 -4.75 -21.34
C GLU A 214 18.69 -5.59 -22.63
N PHE A 215 19.62 -5.33 -23.55
CA PHE A 215 19.73 -6.03 -24.82
C PHE A 215 20.97 -6.91 -24.82
N THR A 216 20.82 -8.17 -25.22
CA THR A 216 21.93 -9.11 -25.37
C THR A 216 21.89 -9.74 -26.75
N LEU A 217 22.95 -9.53 -27.54
CA LEU A 217 23.18 -10.23 -28.80
C LEU A 217 24.11 -11.41 -28.56
N LYS A 218 23.76 -12.60 -29.06
CA LYS A 218 24.58 -13.80 -28.95
C LYS A 218 24.73 -14.48 -30.30
N GLU A 219 25.94 -14.96 -30.57
CA GLU A 219 26.20 -15.87 -31.68
C GLU A 219 25.70 -17.27 -31.31
N LEU A 220 25.00 -17.91 -32.26
CA LEU A 220 24.59 -19.30 -32.13
C LEU A 220 25.42 -20.13 -33.10
N TRP A 221 26.23 -21.02 -32.56
CA TRP A 221 26.98 -22.01 -33.35
C TRP A 221 26.00 -23.01 -33.95
N ASP A 222 26.08 -23.21 -35.26
CA ASP A 222 25.40 -24.32 -35.90
C ASP A 222 26.05 -25.61 -35.40
N ARG A 223 25.32 -26.48 -34.69
CA ARG A 223 25.87 -27.72 -34.10
C ARG A 223 26.09 -28.81 -35.16
N GLY A 224 26.48 -28.43 -36.37
CA GLY A 224 26.64 -29.32 -37.53
C GLY A 224 27.82 -29.01 -38.44
N MET A 225 28.60 -27.96 -38.21
CA MET A 225 29.80 -27.67 -39.01
C MET A 225 31.00 -27.37 -38.10
N ALA A 226 32.09 -28.10 -38.33
CA ALA A 226 33.38 -27.89 -37.67
C ALA A 226 34.07 -26.62 -38.23
N PRO A 227 34.98 -25.97 -37.46
CA PRO A 227 35.64 -24.73 -37.85
C PRO A 227 36.43 -24.82 -39.16
#